data_AF-A0A0Q5F451-F1
#
_entry.id   AF-A0A0Q5F451-F1
#
_cell.length_a   1.000
_cell.length_b   1.000
_cell.length_c   1.000
_cell.angle_alpha   90.00
_cell.angle_beta   90.00
_cell.angle_gamma   90.00
#
_symmetry.space_group_name_H-M   'P 1'
#
loop_
_entity.id
_entity.type
_entity.pdbx_description
1 polymer ?
#
loop_
_entity_poly.entity_id
_entity_poly.type
_entity_poly.pdbx_seq_one_letter_code
_entity_poly.pdbx_strand_id
1 'polypeptide(L)'
;MKTLYIAPLLLALAGCASKPPQLSEGAQLIMDKPLPTTEPERIRQCAGTMQMLESFDILQRMQGRPKEAGGYKWAIRERARLSKCTQAEMAAPDMGFWEERSR
;
A
#
# COMPACT_ATOMS: atom_id res chain seq x y z
N MET A 1 -17.31 -48.88 -2.64
CA MET A 1 -17.49 -47.42 -2.56
C MET A 1 -16.16 -46.82 -2.16
N LYS A 2 -15.47 -46.11 -3.07
CA LYS A 2 -14.15 -45.50 -2.83
C LYS A 2 -14.34 -44.01 -2.60
N THR A 3 -14.20 -43.57 -1.36
CA THR A 3 -14.25 -42.17 -0.97
C THR A 3 -12.96 -41.50 -1.44
N LEU A 4 -13.03 -40.69 -2.50
CA LEU A 4 -11.95 -39.85 -2.98
C LEU A 4 -11.89 -38.59 -2.09
N TYR A 5 -10.97 -38.58 -1.13
CA TYR A 5 -10.58 -37.35 -0.42
C TYR A 5 -9.62 -36.55 -1.31
N ILE A 6 -10.18 -35.67 -2.13
CA ILE A 6 -9.40 -34.72 -2.95
C ILE A 6 -9.01 -33.52 -2.06
N ALA A 7 -7.80 -33.62 -1.51
CA ALA A 7 -6.81 -32.57 -1.26
C ALA A 7 -7.25 -31.19 -0.70
N PRO A 8 -6.87 -30.84 0.55
CA PRO A 8 -6.74 -29.45 0.98
C PRO A 8 -5.28 -28.99 0.75
N LEU A 9 -4.86 -28.83 -0.50
CA LEU A 9 -3.50 -28.36 -0.84
C LEU A 9 -3.48 -27.06 -1.66
N LEU A 10 -4.66 -26.45 -1.89
CA LEU A 10 -4.80 -25.24 -2.72
C LEU A 10 -4.71 -23.92 -1.93
N LEU A 11 -4.56 -23.95 -0.60
CA LEU A 11 -4.45 -22.73 0.21
C LEU A 11 -3.00 -22.18 0.33
N ALA A 12 -1.99 -22.92 -0.16
CA ALA A 12 -0.59 -22.52 -0.05
C ALA A 12 -0.12 -21.51 -1.12
N LEU A 13 -0.87 -21.31 -2.21
CA LEU A 13 -0.47 -20.43 -3.32
C LEU A 13 -0.94 -18.98 -3.19
N ALA A 14 -1.76 -18.65 -2.19
CA ALA A 14 -2.07 -17.25 -1.89
C ALA A 14 -0.87 -16.48 -1.28
N GLY A 15 0.20 -17.20 -0.89
CA GLY A 15 1.44 -16.65 -0.33
C GLY A 15 2.56 -16.42 -1.35
N CYS A 16 2.36 -16.69 -2.64
CA CYS A 16 3.27 -16.22 -3.68
C CYS A 16 3.12 -14.70 -3.77
N ALA A 17 3.86 -14.01 -2.91
CA ALA A 17 3.96 -12.56 -2.83
C ALA A 17 3.90 -11.97 -4.24
N SER A 18 2.83 -11.21 -4.49
CA SER A 18 2.61 -10.45 -5.71
C SER A 18 3.92 -9.74 -6.04
N LYS A 19 4.61 -10.18 -7.10
CA LYS A 19 5.82 -9.49 -7.55
C LYS A 19 5.48 -7.99 -7.64
N PRO A 20 6.37 -7.11 -7.17
CA PRO A 20 6.14 -5.68 -7.29
C PRO A 20 5.82 -5.37 -8.75
N PRO A 21 4.78 -4.57 -9.04
CA PRO A 21 4.57 -4.09 -10.38
C PRO A 21 5.79 -3.27 -10.81
N GLN A 22 5.97 -3.08 -12.12
CA GLN A 22 6.98 -2.15 -12.59
C GLN A 22 6.67 -0.75 -12.02
N LEU A 23 7.56 -0.26 -11.16
CA LEU A 23 7.38 1.02 -10.48
C LEU A 23 7.86 2.15 -11.39
N SER A 24 7.08 3.21 -11.45
CA SER A 24 7.56 4.49 -11.96
C SER A 24 8.59 5.09 -11.00
N GLU A 25 9.41 6.02 -11.47
CA GLU A 25 10.43 6.70 -10.66
C GLU A 25 9.85 7.28 -9.36
N GLY A 26 8.72 7.99 -9.43
CA GLY A 26 8.08 8.53 -8.22
C GLY A 26 7.53 7.47 -7.28
N ALA A 27 7.09 6.30 -7.77
CA ALA A 27 6.70 5.19 -6.91
C ALA A 27 7.91 4.52 -6.27
N GLN A 28 9.04 4.46 -6.97
CA GLN A 28 10.32 3.98 -6.42
C GLN A 28 10.82 4.91 -5.31
N LEU A 29 10.72 6.24 -5.48
CA LEU A 29 11.06 7.22 -4.44
C LEU A 29 10.24 7.03 -3.15
N ILE A 30 9.00 6.54 -3.24
CA ILE A 30 8.23 6.19 -2.04
C ILE A 30 8.87 5.00 -1.32
N MET A 31 9.34 4.00 -2.05
CA MET A 31 9.99 2.81 -1.48
C MET A 31 11.35 3.13 -0.88
N ASP A 32 12.13 4.00 -1.53
CA ASP A 32 13.51 4.31 -1.14
C ASP A 32 13.63 5.21 0.09
N LYS A 33 12.55 5.89 0.51
CA LYS A 33 12.56 6.71 1.72
C LYS A 33 12.87 5.87 2.96
N PRO A 34 13.67 6.37 3.92
CA PRO A 34 13.96 5.64 5.15
C PRO A 34 12.66 5.32 5.90
N LEU A 35 12.56 4.10 6.45
CA LEU A 35 11.43 3.72 7.29
C LEU A 35 11.46 4.51 8.62
N PRO A 36 10.29 4.80 9.22
CA PRO A 36 10.24 5.52 10.48
C PRO A 36 10.98 4.75 11.57
N THR A 37 11.78 5.46 12.36
CA THR A 37 12.59 4.86 13.43
C THR A 37 11.96 5.02 14.81
N THR A 38 10.99 5.92 14.93
CA THR A 38 10.24 6.18 16.16
C THR A 38 8.75 5.91 15.96
N GLU A 39 8.05 5.56 17.04
CA GLU A 39 6.61 5.34 17.00
C GLU A 39 5.81 6.60 16.62
N PRO A 40 6.08 7.81 17.15
CA PRO A 40 5.37 9.01 16.72
C PRO A 40 5.54 9.30 15.23
N GLU A 41 6.75 9.10 14.70
CA GLU A 41 7.01 9.22 13.26
C GLU A 41 6.23 8.18 12.46
N ARG A 42 6.21 6.91 12.90
CA ARG A 42 5.41 5.85 12.28
C ARG A 42 3.95 6.24 12.22
N ILE A 43 3.34 6.58 13.35
CA ILE A 43 1.92 6.94 13.45
C ILE A 43 1.62 8.13 12.51
N ARG A 44 2.50 9.14 12.50
CA ARG A 44 2.39 10.29 11.59
C ARG A 44 2.43 9.89 10.11
N GLN A 45 3.32 8.98 9.72
CA GLN A 45 3.40 8.50 8.34
C GLN A 45 2.23 7.58 7.95
N CYS A 46 1.67 6.83 8.91
CA CYS A 46 0.53 5.93 8.69
C CYS A 46 -0.78 6.70 8.54
N ALA A 47 -0.98 7.77 9.31
CA ALA A 47 -2.18 8.60 9.27
C ALA A 47 -2.52 9.08 7.84
N GLY A 48 -3.80 9.12 7.50
CA GLY A 48 -4.30 9.55 6.20
C GLY A 48 -4.02 8.58 5.04
N THR A 49 -3.33 7.45 5.26
CA THR A 49 -2.95 6.53 4.17
C THR A 49 -4.16 5.95 3.43
N MET A 50 -5.24 5.60 4.13
CA MET A 50 -6.45 5.09 3.47
C MET A 50 -7.08 6.14 2.56
N GLN A 51 -7.24 7.36 3.07
CA GLN A 51 -7.79 8.48 2.31
C GLN A 51 -6.92 8.79 1.09
N MET A 52 -5.59 8.80 1.25
CA MET A 52 -4.65 9.00 0.15
C MET A 52 -4.80 7.94 -0.95
N LEU A 53 -4.94 6.66 -0.58
CA LEU A 53 -5.15 5.57 -1.54
C LEU A 53 -6.47 5.72 -2.32
N GLU A 54 -7.53 6.18 -1.66
CA GLU A 54 -8.83 6.46 -2.28
C GLU A 54 -8.77 7.69 -3.21
N SER A 55 -8.15 8.78 -2.76
CA SER A 55 -7.93 9.97 -3.57
C SER A 55 -7.10 9.67 -4.82
N PHE A 56 -6.11 8.78 -4.71
CA PHE A 56 -5.30 8.36 -5.85
C PHE A 56 -6.14 7.68 -6.95
N ASP A 57 -7.12 6.86 -6.57
CA ASP A 57 -8.04 6.23 -7.53
C ASP A 57 -8.88 7.27 -8.29
N ILE A 58 -9.30 8.33 -7.60
CA ILE A 58 -10.05 9.44 -8.20
C ILE A 58 -9.15 10.20 -9.18
N LEU A 59 -7.93 10.54 -8.77
CA LEU A 59 -6.98 11.28 -9.59
C LEU A 59 -6.61 10.52 -10.87
N GLN A 60 -6.32 9.22 -10.77
CA GLN A 60 -6.00 8.41 -11.94
C GLN A 60 -7.17 8.34 -12.91
N ARG A 61 -8.41 8.22 -12.39
CA ARG A 61 -9.62 8.25 -13.22
C ARG A 61 -9.78 9.57 -13.95
N MET A 62 -9.57 10.70 -13.27
CA MET A 62 -9.65 12.03 -13.88
C MET A 62 -8.59 12.22 -14.99
N GLN A 63 -7.43 11.59 -14.85
CA GLN A 63 -6.35 11.62 -15.85
C GLN A 63 -6.53 10.60 -16.99
N GLY A 64 -7.61 9.82 -16.98
CA GLY A 64 -7.82 8.75 -17.96
C GLY A 64 -6.82 7.59 -17.84
N ARG A 65 -6.20 7.43 -16.66
CA ARG A 65 -5.18 6.40 -16.39
C ARG A 65 -5.77 5.23 -15.59
N PRO A 66 -5.21 4.01 -15.74
CA PRO A 66 -5.55 2.89 -14.86
C PRO A 66 -5.28 3.21 -13.38
N LYS A 67 -6.11 2.69 -12.47
CA LYS A 67 -5.97 2.87 -11.01
C LYS A 67 -4.58 2.52 -10.47
N GLU A 68 -3.97 1.48 -11.02
CA GLU A 68 -2.65 1.00 -10.60
C GLU A 68 -1.49 1.57 -11.45
N ALA A 69 -1.76 2.60 -12.28
CA ALA A 69 -0.75 3.15 -13.18
C ALA A 69 0.47 3.70 -12.41
N GLY A 70 1.66 3.27 -12.84
CA GLY A 70 2.94 3.66 -12.25
C GLY A 70 3.26 3.01 -10.89
N GLY A 71 2.41 2.11 -10.37
CA GLY A 71 2.69 1.34 -9.16
C GLY A 71 2.59 2.10 -7.83
N TYR A 72 2.08 3.34 -7.83
CA TYR A 72 2.03 4.20 -6.64
C TYR A 72 1.20 3.61 -5.49
N LYS A 73 0.01 3.09 -5.78
CA LYS A 73 -0.84 2.48 -4.75
C LYS A 73 -0.18 1.24 -4.16
N TRP A 74 0.51 0.45 -4.98
CA TRP A 74 1.31 -0.67 -4.48
C TRP A 74 2.42 -0.16 -3.56
N ALA A 75 3.19 0.84 -3.98
CA ALA A 75 4.29 1.38 -3.17
C ALA A 75 3.81 1.97 -1.84
N ILE A 76 2.69 2.70 -1.83
CA ILE A 76 2.09 3.25 -0.60
C ILE A 76 1.64 2.12 0.33
N ARG A 77 0.92 1.12 -0.19
CA ARG A 77 0.48 -0.04 0.61
C ARG A 77 1.65 -0.84 1.16
N GLU A 78 2.66 -1.09 0.32
CA GLU A 78 3.83 -1.86 0.72
C GLU A 78 4.66 -1.11 1.76
N ARG A 79 4.81 0.21 1.59
CA ARG A 79 5.45 1.05 2.61
C ARG A 79 4.67 1.04 3.92
N ALA A 80 3.34 1.14 3.90
CA ALA A 80 2.52 1.04 5.10
C ALA A 80 2.70 -0.33 5.79
N ARG A 81 2.78 -1.41 5.01
CA ARG A 81 3.08 -2.76 5.50
C ARG A 81 4.46 -2.85 6.15
N LEU A 82 5.50 -2.33 5.49
CA LEU A 82 6.88 -2.31 6.00
C LEU A 82 7.01 -1.47 7.27
N SER A 83 6.30 -0.34 7.34
CA SER A 83 6.20 0.51 8.54
C SER A 83 5.32 -0.09 9.64
N LYS A 84 4.68 -1.25 9.42
CA LYS A 84 3.76 -1.91 10.35
C LYS A 84 2.54 -1.04 10.74
N CYS A 85 2.03 -0.26 9.80
CA CYS A 85 0.81 0.50 10.00
C CYS A 85 -0.38 -0.43 10.28
N THR A 86 -1.13 -0.11 11.32
CA THR A 86 -2.42 -0.74 11.61
C THR A 86 -3.52 -0.09 10.77
N GLN A 87 -4.64 -0.80 10.61
CA GLN A 87 -5.80 -0.25 9.90
C GLN A 87 -6.36 1.01 10.60
N ALA A 88 -6.34 1.03 11.94
CA ALA A 88 -6.79 2.19 12.71
C ALA A 88 -5.89 3.42 12.49
N GLU A 89 -4.57 3.25 12.50
CA GLU A 89 -3.63 4.34 12.18
C GLU A 89 -3.84 4.84 10.75
N MET A 90 -4.04 3.95 9.77
CA MET A 90 -4.24 4.36 8.38
C MET A 90 -5.57 5.07 8.11
N ALA A 91 -6.59 4.80 8.92
CA ALA A 91 -7.91 5.42 8.85
C ALA A 91 -7.98 6.76 9.62
N ALA A 92 -6.99 7.06 10.46
CA ALA A 92 -6.92 8.34 11.17
C ALA A 92 -6.75 9.51 10.16
N PRO A 93 -7.26 10.71 10.47
CA PRO A 93 -7.03 11.90 9.66
C PRO A 93 -5.54 12.16 9.43
N ASP A 94 -5.17 12.70 8.26
CA ASP A 94 -3.77 13.07 7.99
C ASP A 94 -3.28 14.07 9.05
N MET A 95 -2.08 13.82 9.58
CA MET A 95 -1.41 14.69 10.54
C MET A 95 -0.39 15.60 9.82
N GLY A 96 -0.80 16.10 8.66
CA GLY A 96 -0.02 16.95 7.76
C GLY A 96 1.10 16.24 7.00
N PHE A 97 1.20 14.92 7.04
CA PHE A 97 2.27 14.20 6.37
C PHE A 97 2.09 14.16 4.85
N TRP A 98 0.86 13.91 4.38
CA TRP A 98 0.55 13.86 2.97
C TRP A 98 0.45 15.26 2.37
N GLU A 99 -0.08 16.22 3.14
CA GLU A 99 -0.07 17.63 2.77
C GLU A 99 1.35 18.17 2.59
N GLU A 100 2.26 17.95 3.55
CA GLU A 100 3.67 18.38 3.44
C GLU A 100 4.39 17.78 2.23
N ARG A 101 4.08 16.53 1.88
CA ARG A 101 4.68 15.85 0.73
C ARG A 101 4.25 16.43 -0.62
N SER A 102 3.09 17.09 -0.68
CA SER A 102 2.54 17.69 -1.90
C SER A 102 3.06 19.10 -2.20
N ARG A 103 3.81 19.72 -1.27
CA ARG A 103 4.48 21.02 -1.45
C ARG A 103 5.90 20.82 -1.99
#